data_AF-A0A8X6NBR9-F1
#
_entry.id   AF-A0A8X6NBR9-F1
#
_cell.length_a   1.000
_cell.length_b   1.000
_cell.length_c   1.000
_cell.angle_alpha   90.00
_cell.angle_beta   90.00
_cell.angle_gamma   90.00
#
_symmetry.space_group_name_H-M   'P 1'
#
loop_
_entity.id
_entity.type
_entity.pdbx_description
1 polymer ?
#
loop_
_entity_poly.entity_id
_entity_poly.type
_entity_poly.pdbx_seq_one_letter_code
_entity_poly.pdbx_strand_id
1 'polypeptide(L)'
;MNYFELDPVHFYTTPSLTWSAGIKTTNVTLELLTDIDMYLMLESGIRGGMCLVSKRFSKANNKYLENFDEMSPSKYIISLDVNNLYGTAIAFYNLPESEFRFLDQNEIQEFDLMSVRSDSNVGYILEVDLYYPPELHSEHNSFPMAPHHEAIT
;
A
#
# COMPACT_ATOMS: atom_id res chain seq x y z
N MET A 1 27.80 -12.39 -7.71
CA MET A 1 27.39 -13.73 -7.27
C MET A 1 27.70 -14.00 -5.79
N ASN A 2 28.74 -13.42 -5.19
CA ASN A 2 29.14 -13.76 -3.80
C ASN A 2 28.25 -13.22 -2.68
N TYR A 3 27.41 -12.22 -2.94
CA TYR A 3 26.65 -11.55 -1.86
C TYR A 3 25.44 -12.37 -1.38
N PHE A 4 24.66 -12.92 -2.30
CA PHE A 4 23.52 -13.81 -1.98
C PHE A 4 23.86 -15.29 -2.14
N GLU A 5 25.06 -15.60 -2.67
CA GLU A 5 25.47 -16.97 -3.02
C GLU A 5 24.39 -17.70 -3.86
N LEU A 6 23.78 -16.96 -4.78
CA LEU A 6 22.86 -17.46 -5.79
C LEU A 6 23.49 -17.19 -7.15
N ASP A 7 23.43 -18.17 -8.04
CA ASP A 7 23.84 -18.00 -9.43
C ASP A 7 22.62 -17.59 -10.28
N PRO A 8 22.59 -16.35 -10.83
CA PRO A 8 21.54 -15.87 -11.71
C PRO A 8 21.20 -16.79 -12.89
N VAL A 9 22.14 -17.61 -13.39
CA VAL A 9 21.87 -18.51 -14.53
C VAL A 9 20.89 -19.64 -14.20
N HIS A 10 20.61 -19.87 -12.91
CA HIS A 10 19.60 -20.84 -12.45
C HIS A 10 18.18 -20.26 -12.37
N PHE A 11 17.99 -18.98 -12.70
CA PHE A 11 16.70 -18.30 -12.61
C PHE A 11 16.24 -17.83 -13.99
N TYR A 12 14.99 -18.15 -14.32
CA TYR A 12 14.39 -17.72 -15.59
C TYR A 12 14.10 -16.22 -15.63
N THR A 13 13.88 -15.58 -14.48
CA THR A 13 13.49 -14.16 -14.39
C THR A 13 14.15 -13.48 -13.19
N THR A 14 14.36 -12.17 -13.30
CA THR A 14 14.90 -11.35 -12.20
C THR A 14 14.03 -11.40 -10.94
N PRO A 15 12.67 -11.33 -11.01
CA PRO A 15 11.83 -11.47 -9.82
C PRO A 15 12.02 -12.79 -9.08
N SER A 16 12.19 -13.90 -9.81
CA SER A 16 12.45 -15.21 -9.20
C SER A 16 13.80 -15.22 -8.44
N LEU A 17 14.85 -14.65 -9.05
CA LEU A 17 16.14 -14.47 -8.37
C LEU A 17 16.02 -13.59 -7.12
N THR A 18 15.33 -12.44 -7.22
CA THR A 18 15.20 -11.52 -6.09
C THR A 18 14.35 -12.10 -4.95
N TRP A 19 13.32 -12.87 -5.28
CA TRP A 19 12.50 -13.59 -4.31
C TRP A 19 13.31 -14.63 -3.54
N SER A 20 14.05 -15.49 -4.26
CA SER A 20 14.92 -16.48 -3.64
C SER A 20 16.05 -15.85 -2.82
N ALA A 21 16.61 -14.73 -3.28
CA ALA A 21 17.59 -13.97 -2.50
C ALA A 21 16.96 -13.44 -1.20
N GLY A 22 15.76 -12.86 -1.26
CA GLY A 22 15.04 -12.34 -0.09
C GLY A 22 14.78 -13.40 0.98
N ILE A 23 14.22 -14.55 0.58
CA ILE A 23 13.95 -15.67 1.50
C ILE A 23 15.26 -16.20 2.08
N LYS A 24 16.30 -16.41 1.24
CA LYS A 24 17.60 -16.92 1.71
C LYS A 24 18.27 -15.97 2.70
N THR A 25 18.17 -14.66 2.49
CA THR A 25 18.78 -13.66 3.37
C THR A 25 18.05 -13.54 4.71
N THR A 26 16.72 -13.64 4.69
CA THR A 26 15.89 -13.48 5.90
C THR A 26 15.71 -14.77 6.68
N ASN A 27 15.87 -15.94 6.04
CA ASN A 27 15.50 -17.26 6.56
C ASN A 27 14.03 -17.34 7.02
N VAL A 28 13.17 -16.49 6.46
CA VAL A 28 11.73 -16.44 6.74
C VAL A 28 11.04 -17.71 6.21
N THR A 29 10.02 -18.20 6.92
CA THR A 29 9.20 -19.32 6.45
C THR A 29 7.77 -18.84 6.28
N LEU A 30 7.39 -18.53 5.04
CA LEU A 30 6.05 -18.05 4.72
C LEU A 30 5.06 -19.24 4.74
N GLU A 31 3.98 -19.08 5.49
CA GLU A 31 2.87 -20.03 5.46
C GLU A 31 2.09 -19.92 4.15
N LEU A 32 1.74 -21.07 3.57
CA LEU A 32 0.88 -21.11 2.39
C LEU A 32 -0.59 -21.00 2.82
N LEU A 33 -1.31 -20.08 2.19
CA LEU A 33 -2.77 -20.03 2.30
C LEU A 33 -3.37 -21.29 1.66
N THR A 34 -4.03 -22.10 2.48
CA THR A 34 -4.67 -23.36 2.04
C THR A 34 -6.19 -23.25 1.93
N ASP A 35 -6.78 -22.25 2.57
CA ASP A 35 -8.20 -21.93 2.50
C ASP A 35 -8.49 -21.05 1.28
N ILE A 36 -9.44 -21.49 0.43
CA ILE A 36 -9.79 -20.80 -0.80
C ILE A 36 -10.52 -19.48 -0.53
N ASP A 37 -11.33 -19.41 0.52
CA ASP A 37 -12.10 -18.21 0.86
C ASP A 37 -11.16 -17.12 1.38
N MET A 38 -10.16 -17.48 2.19
CA MET A 38 -9.09 -16.54 2.58
C MET A 38 -8.31 -16.04 1.37
N TYR A 39 -7.95 -16.94 0.44
CA TYR A 39 -7.23 -16.56 -0.78
C TYR A 39 -8.05 -15.58 -1.62
N LEU A 40 -9.34 -15.85 -1.83
CA LEU A 40 -10.22 -14.98 -2.60
C LEU A 40 -10.43 -13.62 -1.93
N MET A 41 -10.60 -13.59 -0.61
CA MET A 41 -10.68 -12.35 0.17
C MET A 41 -9.43 -11.49 -0.04
N LEU A 42 -8.24 -12.09 0.06
CA LEU A 42 -6.96 -11.40 -0.15
C LEU A 42 -6.79 -10.90 -1.58
N GLU A 43 -7.01 -11.75 -2.58
CA GLU A 43 -6.97 -11.38 -4.00
C GLU A 43 -7.91 -10.20 -4.29
N SER A 44 -9.14 -10.25 -3.76
CA SER A 44 -10.12 -9.18 -3.91
C SER A 44 -9.70 -7.87 -3.24
N GLY A 45 -8.80 -7.94 -2.25
CA GLY A 45 -8.24 -6.81 -1.51
C GLY A 45 -6.96 -6.23 -2.13
N ILE A 46 -6.28 -6.94 -3.03
CA ILE A 46 -5.05 -6.45 -3.66
C ILE A 46 -5.33 -5.20 -4.50
N ARG A 47 -4.56 -4.14 -4.26
CA ARG A 47 -4.61 -2.88 -5.03
C ARG A 47 -3.22 -2.53 -5.55
N GLY A 48 -3.19 -1.86 -6.70
CA GLY A 48 -1.96 -1.30 -7.25
C GLY A 48 -1.56 0.01 -6.57
N GLY A 49 -0.61 0.71 -7.18
CA GLY A 49 -0.22 2.05 -6.73
C GLY A 49 -1.38 3.05 -6.83
N MET A 50 -1.51 3.92 -5.84
CA MET A 50 -2.49 4.99 -5.88
C MET A 50 -2.11 6.03 -6.94
N CYS A 51 -3.03 6.31 -7.86
CA CYS A 51 -2.91 7.39 -8.83
C CYS A 51 -4.09 8.34 -8.66
N LEU A 52 -3.82 9.58 -8.26
CA LEU A 52 -4.86 10.57 -7.98
C LEU A 52 -4.47 11.93 -8.55
N VAL A 53 -5.42 12.56 -9.23
CA VAL A 53 -5.30 13.94 -9.73
C VAL A 53 -6.36 14.80 -9.07
N SER A 54 -6.03 15.40 -7.93
CA SER A 54 -6.94 16.29 -7.18
C SER A 54 -7.14 17.65 -7.86
N LYS A 55 -6.15 18.10 -8.66
CA LYS A 55 -6.21 19.35 -9.42
C LYS A 55 -5.80 19.11 -10.87
N ARG A 56 -6.75 19.31 -11.79
CA ARG A 56 -6.57 19.06 -13.24
C ARG A 56 -5.48 19.92 -13.88
N PHE A 57 -5.30 21.16 -13.43
CA PHE A 57 -4.31 22.08 -14.00
C PHE A 57 -3.75 23.03 -12.95
N SER A 58 -2.44 23.23 -12.99
CA SER A 58 -1.73 24.18 -12.16
C SER A 58 -0.50 24.67 -12.92
N LYS A 59 -0.41 25.97 -13.17
CA LYS A 59 0.81 26.60 -13.71
C LYS A 59 1.60 27.24 -12.58
N ALA A 60 2.93 27.09 -12.58
CA ALA A 60 3.81 27.81 -11.68
C ALA A 60 3.98 29.26 -12.16
N ASN A 61 4.16 30.19 -11.22
CA ASN A 61 4.50 31.59 -11.49
C ASN A 61 5.57 32.01 -10.48
N ASN A 62 6.83 31.86 -10.79
CA ASN A 62 7.90 32.27 -9.86
C ASN A 62 9.07 32.88 -10.62
N LYS A 63 9.85 33.69 -9.90
CA LYS A 63 10.95 34.51 -10.44
C LYS A 63 12.06 33.73 -11.15
N TYR A 64 12.09 32.40 -11.06
CA TYR A 64 13.06 31.55 -11.74
C TYR A 64 12.60 31.09 -13.13
N LEU A 65 11.38 31.44 -13.55
CA LEU A 65 10.81 31.10 -14.85
C LEU A 65 10.94 32.27 -15.83
N GLU A 66 11.24 31.98 -17.10
CA GLU A 66 11.39 32.99 -18.16
C GLU A 66 10.11 33.81 -18.41
N ASN A 67 8.95 33.22 -18.15
CA ASN A 67 7.63 33.84 -18.32
C ASN A 67 7.00 34.29 -17.00
N PHE A 68 7.82 34.65 -16.02
CA PHE A 68 7.35 35.19 -14.74
C PHE A 68 6.55 36.48 -14.95
N ASP A 69 5.37 36.53 -14.32
CA ASP A 69 4.50 37.70 -14.30
C ASP A 69 4.51 38.33 -12.91
N GLU A 70 5.12 39.52 -12.79
CA GLU A 70 5.20 40.31 -11.55
C GLU A 70 3.82 40.78 -11.06
N MET A 71 2.83 40.88 -11.94
CA MET A 71 1.47 41.29 -11.59
C MET A 71 0.65 40.15 -10.97
N SER A 72 1.09 38.90 -11.17
CA SER A 72 0.42 37.71 -10.65
C SER A 72 1.08 37.20 -9.35
N PRO A 73 0.30 36.57 -8.44
CA PRO A 73 0.87 35.99 -7.22
C PRO A 73 1.96 34.95 -7.51
N SER A 74 3.01 34.95 -6.67
CA SER A 74 4.06 33.93 -6.73
C SER A 74 3.51 32.54 -6.37
N LYS A 75 3.87 31.55 -7.18
CA LYS A 75 3.38 30.17 -7.08
C LYS A 75 4.46 29.18 -7.53
N TYR A 76 4.74 28.23 -6.67
CA TYR A 76 5.70 27.15 -6.88
C TYR A 76 4.95 25.82 -7.00
N ILE A 77 5.54 24.87 -7.72
CA ILE A 77 5.08 23.48 -7.79
C ILE A 77 6.28 22.63 -7.40
N ILE A 78 6.08 21.72 -6.46
CA ILE A 78 7.11 20.79 -5.99
C ILE A 78 6.78 19.39 -6.53
N SER A 79 7.82 18.67 -6.97
CA SER A 79 7.76 17.25 -7.28
C SER A 79 8.49 16.51 -6.18
N LEU A 80 7.80 15.58 -5.53
CA LEU A 80 8.36 14.72 -4.50
C LEU A 80 8.30 13.28 -5.00
N ASP A 81 9.39 12.55 -4.85
CA ASP A 81 9.49 11.14 -5.21
C ASP A 81 10.17 10.39 -4.07
N VAL A 82 9.61 9.25 -3.68
CA VAL A 82 10.14 8.42 -2.60
C VAL A 82 11.06 7.37 -3.21
N ASN A 83 12.35 7.51 -2.96
CA ASN A 83 13.36 6.53 -3.36
C ASN A 83 13.04 5.16 -2.76
N ASN A 84 12.78 4.18 -3.61
CA ASN A 84 12.49 2.80 -3.23
C ASN A 84 11.22 2.62 -2.36
N LEU A 85 10.15 3.37 -2.68
CA LEU A 85 8.73 2.97 -2.52
C LEU A 85 8.46 1.76 -1.60
N TYR A 86 8.26 0.64 -2.30
CA TYR A 86 7.92 -0.66 -1.73
C TYR A 86 9.03 -1.24 -0.87
N GLY A 87 10.30 -1.05 -1.22
CA GLY A 87 11.40 -1.57 -0.41
C GLY A 87 11.47 -0.91 0.97
N THR A 88 11.17 0.39 1.06
CA THR A 88 10.98 1.08 2.35
C THR A 88 9.81 0.47 3.12
N ALA A 89 8.67 0.25 2.47
CA ALA A 89 7.51 -0.33 3.15
C ALA A 89 7.81 -1.75 3.69
N ILE A 90 8.45 -2.60 2.88
CA ILE A 90 8.84 -3.97 3.27
C ILE A 90 9.85 -3.96 4.42
N ALA A 91 10.75 -2.97 4.48
CA ALA A 91 11.79 -2.92 5.50
C ALA A 91 11.33 -2.39 6.86
N PHE A 92 10.29 -1.54 6.90
CA PHE A 92 9.90 -0.81 8.11
C PHE A 92 8.55 -1.21 8.70
N TYR A 93 7.68 -1.88 7.93
CA TYR A 93 6.37 -2.31 8.42
C TYR A 93 6.31 -3.82 8.62
N ASN A 94 5.51 -4.26 9.60
CA ASN A 94 5.23 -5.67 9.82
C ASN A 94 4.38 -6.20 8.65
N LEU A 95 4.86 -7.28 8.03
CA LEU A 95 4.16 -7.98 6.96
C LEU A 95 3.66 -9.33 7.46
N PRO A 96 2.51 -9.81 6.97
CA PRO A 96 1.99 -11.13 7.35
C PRO A 96 2.94 -12.25 6.88
N GLU A 97 3.29 -13.15 7.78
CA GLU A 97 4.17 -14.31 7.53
C GLU A 97 3.42 -15.65 7.69
N SER A 98 2.62 -15.79 8.75
CA SER A 98 2.01 -17.06 9.16
C SER A 98 0.83 -16.87 10.15
N GLU A 99 0.30 -18.00 10.63
CA GLU A 99 -0.83 -18.16 11.54
C GLU A 99 -2.15 -17.63 10.97
N PHE A 100 -2.35 -17.87 9.67
CA PHE A 100 -3.54 -17.42 8.96
C PHE A 100 -4.77 -18.18 9.43
N ARG A 101 -5.74 -17.45 9.99
CA ARG A 101 -7.05 -17.99 10.34
C ARG A 101 -8.12 -16.91 10.31
N PHE A 102 -9.36 -17.33 10.12
CA PHE A 102 -10.50 -16.48 10.42
C PHE A 102 -10.68 -16.36 11.93
N LEU A 103 -11.21 -15.22 12.35
CA LEU A 103 -11.72 -15.04 13.70
C LEU A 103 -13.02 -15.83 13.86
N ASP A 104 -13.23 -16.42 15.03
CA ASP A 104 -14.50 -17.04 15.37
C ASP A 104 -15.57 -15.97 15.72
N GLN A 105 -16.82 -16.42 15.88
CA GLN A 105 -17.93 -15.49 16.14
C GLN A 105 -17.79 -14.71 17.44
N ASN A 106 -17.19 -15.28 18.48
CA ASN A 106 -16.99 -14.59 19.75
C ASN A 106 -15.86 -13.57 19.61
N GLU A 107 -14.76 -13.95 18.95
CA GLU A 107 -13.65 -13.05 18.66
C GLU A 107 -14.09 -11.85 17.83
N ILE A 108 -14.97 -12.05 16.83
CA ILE A 108 -15.54 -10.96 16.03
C ILE A 108 -16.41 -10.03 16.90
N GLN A 109 -17.23 -10.58 17.80
CA GLN A 109 -18.10 -9.78 18.67
C GLN A 109 -17.33 -8.96 19.70
N GLU A 110 -16.18 -9.47 20.16
CA GLU A 110 -15.32 -8.79 21.13
C GLU A 110 -14.25 -7.92 20.45
N PHE A 111 -14.15 -7.94 19.12
CA PHE A 111 -13.13 -7.21 18.39
C PHE A 111 -13.32 -5.69 18.49
N ASP A 112 -12.34 -5.01 19.08
CA ASP A 112 -12.26 -3.55 19.10
C ASP A 112 -11.08 -3.06 18.25
N LEU A 113 -11.39 -2.54 17.06
CA LEU A 113 -10.40 -1.99 16.14
C LEU A 113 -9.53 -0.90 16.78
N MET A 114 -10.10 -0.07 17.66
CA MET A 114 -9.38 1.05 18.28
C MET A 114 -8.35 0.60 19.32
N SER A 115 -8.46 -0.65 19.79
CA SER A 115 -7.50 -1.26 20.70
C SER A 115 -6.28 -1.87 20.00
N VAL A 116 -6.35 -2.07 18.68
CA VAL A 116 -5.29 -2.70 17.89
C VAL A 116 -4.15 -1.71 17.68
N ARG A 117 -2.94 -2.11 18.10
CA ARG A 117 -1.73 -1.32 17.88
C ARG A 117 -1.19 -1.55 16.48
N SER A 118 -0.72 -0.47 15.84
CA SER A 118 -0.09 -0.53 14.50
C SER A 118 1.24 -1.29 14.47
N ASP A 119 1.93 -1.42 15.61
CA ASP A 119 3.18 -2.15 15.77
C ASP A 119 2.99 -3.57 16.35
N SER A 120 1.75 -4.05 16.37
CA SER A 120 1.41 -5.40 16.82
C SER A 120 2.08 -6.46 15.94
N ASN A 121 2.41 -7.59 16.55
CA ASN A 121 2.86 -8.80 15.83
C ASN A 121 1.69 -9.54 15.17
N VAL A 122 0.45 -9.24 15.57
CA VAL A 122 -0.77 -9.77 14.96
C VAL A 122 -1.41 -8.67 14.13
N GLY A 123 -1.56 -8.94 12.82
CA GLY A 123 -2.29 -8.08 11.88
C GLY A 123 -3.71 -8.59 11.66
N TYR A 124 -4.59 -7.68 11.23
CA TYR A 124 -6.00 -7.98 10.91
C TYR A 124 -6.32 -7.46 9.52
N ILE A 125 -7.07 -8.26 8.76
CA ILE A 125 -7.66 -7.86 7.48
C ILE A 125 -9.16 -7.96 7.66
N LEU A 126 -9.85 -6.83 7.45
CA LEU A 126 -11.25 -6.68 7.81
C LEU A 126 -12.07 -6.40 6.55
N GLU A 127 -13.14 -7.17 6.37
CA GLU A 127 -14.22 -6.85 5.46
C GLU A 127 -15.35 -6.23 6.28
N VAL A 128 -15.70 -4.98 5.99
CA VAL A 128 -16.62 -4.19 6.82
C VAL A 128 -17.56 -3.35 5.95
N ASP A 129 -18.75 -3.11 6.48
CA ASP A 129 -19.61 -2.04 6.00
C ASP A 129 -19.13 -0.70 6.56
N LEU A 130 -18.80 0.24 5.69
CA LEU A 130 -18.32 1.56 6.07
C LEU A 130 -19.42 2.62 5.83
N TYR A 131 -19.82 3.31 6.90
CA TYR A 131 -20.58 4.55 6.77
C TYR A 131 -19.64 5.74 6.61
N TYR A 132 -19.83 6.53 5.55
CA TYR A 132 -19.00 7.70 5.25
C TYR A 132 -19.81 9.01 5.37
N PRO A 133 -19.70 9.72 6.50
CA PRO A 133 -20.55 10.88 6.81
C PRO A 133 -20.48 12.00 5.75
N PRO A 134 -21.62 12.55 5.29
CA PRO A 134 -21.66 13.61 4.26
C PRO A 134 -20.81 14.85 4.56
N GLU A 135 -20.70 15.22 5.84
CA GLU A 135 -19.90 16.35 6.29
C GLU A 135 -18.41 16.23 5.94
N LEU A 136 -17.89 15.01 5.81
CA LEU A 136 -16.48 14.75 5.48
C LEU A 136 -16.21 14.80 3.97
N HIS A 137 -17.24 14.76 3.12
CA HIS A 137 -17.06 14.63 1.66
C HIS A 137 -16.33 15.83 1.07
N SER A 138 -16.63 17.04 1.55
CA SER A 138 -15.97 18.26 1.08
C SER A 138 -14.50 18.32 1.51
N GLU A 139 -14.18 17.87 2.71
CA GLU A 139 -12.82 17.91 3.26
C GLU A 139 -11.93 16.86 2.58
N HIS A 140 -12.46 15.66 2.38
CA HIS A 140 -11.72 14.55 1.77
C HIS A 140 -11.79 14.50 0.24
N ASN A 141 -12.38 15.52 -0.40
CA ASN A 141 -12.51 15.57 -1.87
C ASN A 141 -11.15 15.47 -2.61
N SER A 142 -10.07 15.95 -1.97
CA SER A 142 -8.73 15.86 -2.56
C SER A 142 -8.05 14.50 -2.35
N PHE A 143 -8.56 13.67 -1.46
CA PHE A 143 -8.04 12.34 -1.13
C PHE A 143 -9.14 11.49 -0.48
N PRO A 144 -10.06 10.91 -1.28
CA PRO A 144 -11.13 10.09 -0.75
C PRO A 144 -10.57 8.82 -0.11
N MET A 145 -11.10 8.47 1.07
CA MET A 145 -10.66 7.31 1.83
C MET A 145 -11.44 6.06 1.41
N ALA A 146 -10.85 4.88 1.60
CA ALA A 146 -11.44 3.57 1.32
C ALA A 146 -12.02 3.40 -0.11
N PRO A 147 -11.24 3.66 -1.17
CA PRO A 147 -11.72 3.43 -2.53
C PRO A 147 -11.98 1.93 -2.78
N HIS A 148 -13.18 1.59 -3.24
CA HIS A 148 -13.53 0.24 -3.66
C HIS A 148 -13.55 0.12 -5.19
N HIS A 149 -13.36 -1.10 -5.69
CA HIS A 149 -13.42 -1.39 -7.12
C HIS A 149 -14.88 -1.60 -7.52
N GLU A 150 -15.40 -0.74 -8.41
CA GLU A 150 -16.72 -0.94 -9.00
C GLU A 150 -16.61 -1.19 -10.50
N ALA A 151 -17.28 -2.23 -10.98
CA ALA A 151 -17.57 -2.39 -12.39
C ALA A 151 -18.77 -1.51 -12.75
N ILE A 152 -18.53 -0.43 -13.48
CA ILE A 152 -19.61 0.39 -14.03
C ILE A 152 -20.28 -0.41 -15.16
N THR A 153 -21.52 -0.85 -14.92
CA THR A 153 -22.35 -1.56 -15.91
C THR A 153 -23.36 -0.65 -16.57
#